data_AF-A0A0Q1APR3-F1
#
_entry.id   AF-A0A0Q1APR3-F1
#
_cell.length_a   1.000
_cell.length_b   1.000
_cell.length_c   1.000
_cell.angle_alpha   90.00
_cell.angle_beta   90.00
_cell.angle_gamma   90.00
#
_symmetry.space_group_name_H-M   'P 1'
#
loop_
_entity.id
_entity.type
_entity.pdbx_description
1 polymer ?
#
loop_
_entity_poly.entity_id
_entity_poly.type
_entity_poly.pdbx_seq_one_letter_code
_entity_poly.pdbx_strand_id
1 'polypeptide(L)'
;MFLVACLSALISVFSPFWGLIFIFVSGVKYQKKTLVQKFYGIFLLAVVALFMGRIIDIISLFDILIGVALSSYLYFRILSKRFSYLQALLSVYVVNVIYGMIRHILFSKRFLENISVVTEEYMELLAQSMTESPERLTFLGELIETMKYIITNFYPGIWVFSSVLAVYIASLLISAKMRESWSHKKVRLPFELVYLLIASLGIFLSGKFRIAGINGLVMLLPLFIIQGFSILDYYWGDYLKKVKVLLVLLIIAMVFNPYLIIIIAVLGLTDIWFDFRKISIREEIDESNLD
;
A
#
# COMPACT_ATOMS: atom_id res chain seq x y z
N MET A 1 -15.13 -2.64 21.44
CA MET A 1 -14.69 -3.74 20.55
C MET A 1 -15.71 -3.99 19.46
N PHE A 2 -16.97 -4.34 19.79
CA PHE A 2 -18.02 -4.61 18.81
C PHE A 2 -18.19 -3.49 17.77
N LEU A 3 -18.46 -2.26 18.23
CA LEU A 3 -18.62 -1.09 17.35
C LEU A 3 -17.40 -0.87 16.45
N VAL A 4 -16.19 -0.98 17.00
CA VAL A 4 -14.94 -0.81 16.23
C VAL A 4 -14.80 -1.89 15.15
N ALA A 5 -15.13 -3.14 15.45
CA ALA A 5 -15.07 -4.23 14.48
C ALA A 5 -16.12 -4.06 13.36
N CYS A 6 -17.36 -3.71 13.71
CA CYS A 6 -18.40 -3.43 12.72
C CYS A 6 -18.06 -2.22 11.84
N LEU A 7 -17.57 -1.14 12.44
CA LEU A 7 -17.15 0.05 11.71
C LEU A 7 -15.95 -0.25 10.80
N SER A 8 -15.00 -1.09 11.28
CA SER A 8 -13.89 -1.56 10.45
C SER A 8 -14.39 -2.32 9.23
N ALA A 9 -15.38 -3.20 9.39
CA ALA A 9 -15.98 -3.92 8.26
C ALA A 9 -16.61 -2.95 7.25
N LEU A 10 -17.42 -2.00 7.72
CA LEU A 10 -18.05 -0.99 6.87
C LEU A 10 -17.05 -0.11 6.11
N ILE A 11 -16.01 0.39 6.78
CA ILE A 11 -14.94 1.16 6.13
C ILE A 11 -14.21 0.30 5.10
N SER A 12 -14.00 -0.99 5.39
CA SER A 12 -13.35 -1.92 4.45
C SER A 12 -14.20 -2.20 3.21
N VAL A 13 -15.53 -2.14 3.32
CA VAL A 13 -16.44 -2.20 2.16
C VAL A 13 -16.23 -1.00 1.26
N PHE A 14 -16.15 0.20 1.83
CA PHE A 14 -15.94 1.42 1.06
C PHE A 14 -14.55 1.44 0.40
N SER A 15 -13.52 1.04 1.15
CA SER A 15 -12.16 0.97 0.65
C SER A 15 -11.30 0.06 1.52
N PRO A 16 -10.78 -1.06 0.99
CA PRO A 16 -9.85 -1.92 1.71
C PRO A 16 -8.60 -1.19 2.23
N PHE A 17 -8.14 -0.15 1.52
CA PHE A 17 -7.03 0.72 1.95
C PHE A 17 -7.35 1.42 3.28
N TRP A 18 -8.49 2.10 3.36
CA TRP A 18 -8.92 2.78 4.58
C TRP A 18 -9.31 1.80 5.67
N GLY A 19 -9.89 0.65 5.31
CA GLY A 19 -10.19 -0.45 6.22
C GLY A 19 -8.93 -0.96 6.93
N LEU A 20 -7.85 -1.21 6.19
CA LEU A 20 -6.55 -1.59 6.75
C LEU A 20 -6.03 -0.52 7.72
N ILE A 21 -5.94 0.75 7.30
CA ILE A 21 -5.44 1.82 8.18
C ILE A 21 -6.28 1.89 9.47
N PHE A 22 -7.60 1.86 9.33
CA PHE A 22 -8.51 1.97 10.47
C PHE A 22 -8.37 0.79 11.44
N ILE A 23 -8.34 -0.46 10.94
CA ILE A 23 -8.16 -1.66 11.77
C ILE A 23 -6.84 -1.62 12.51
N PHE A 24 -5.77 -1.18 11.83
CA PHE A 24 -4.45 -1.11 12.45
C PHE A 24 -4.44 -0.08 13.60
N VAL A 25 -4.90 1.15 13.32
CA VAL A 25 -4.88 2.26 14.29
C VAL A 25 -5.81 2.01 15.48
N SER A 26 -6.99 1.43 15.24
CA SER A 26 -7.99 1.16 16.29
C SER A 26 -7.76 -0.19 16.99
N GLY A 27 -7.29 -1.19 16.25
CA GLY A 27 -7.09 -2.56 16.68
C GLY A 27 -5.85 -2.79 17.54
N VAL A 28 -4.89 -1.86 17.54
CA VAL A 28 -3.70 -1.94 18.42
C VAL A 28 -4.08 -2.14 19.90
N LYS A 29 -5.19 -1.54 20.36
CA LYS A 29 -5.69 -1.69 21.74
C LYS A 29 -6.10 -3.13 22.08
N TYR A 30 -6.35 -3.95 21.07
CA TYR A 30 -6.80 -5.33 21.19
C TYR A 30 -5.70 -6.35 20.92
N GLN A 31 -4.42 -5.94 20.83
CA GLN A 31 -3.29 -6.81 20.47
C GLN A 31 -3.06 -8.01 21.43
N LYS A 32 -3.64 -8.00 22.65
CA LYS A 32 -3.61 -9.18 23.54
C LYS A 32 -4.31 -10.36 22.86
N LYS A 33 -3.65 -11.53 22.83
CA LYS A 33 -4.05 -12.72 22.06
C LYS A 33 -5.55 -13.06 22.09
N THR A 34 -6.18 -13.04 23.28
CA THR A 34 -7.60 -13.33 23.46
C THR A 34 -8.53 -12.23 22.92
N LEU A 35 -8.12 -10.97 22.98
CA LEU A 35 -8.89 -9.84 22.45
C LEU A 35 -8.81 -9.76 20.92
N VAL A 36 -7.65 -10.10 20.34
CA VAL A 36 -7.48 -10.20 18.88
C VAL A 36 -8.49 -11.19 18.28
N GLN A 37 -8.59 -12.40 18.83
CA GLN A 37 -9.50 -13.43 18.32
C GLN A 37 -10.97 -12.98 18.38
N LYS A 38 -11.38 -12.36 19.50
CA LYS A 38 -12.75 -11.82 19.64
C LYS A 38 -13.03 -10.70 18.65
N PHE A 39 -12.08 -9.79 18.44
CA PHE A 39 -12.20 -8.71 17.46
C PHE A 39 -12.44 -9.26 16.05
N TYR A 40 -11.58 -10.17 15.58
CA TYR A 40 -11.74 -10.77 14.24
C TYR A 40 -12.99 -11.64 14.13
N GLY A 41 -13.42 -12.32 15.21
CA GLY A 41 -14.70 -13.03 15.21
C GLY A 41 -15.89 -12.12 14.94
N ILE A 42 -15.97 -10.97 15.61
CA ILE A 42 -17.03 -9.97 15.38
C ILE A 42 -16.90 -9.36 13.98
N PHE A 43 -15.68 -9.03 13.55
CA PHE A 43 -15.42 -8.50 12.22
C PHE A 43 -15.91 -9.46 11.12
N LEU A 44 -15.57 -10.75 11.23
CA LEU A 44 -16.00 -11.77 10.28
C LEU A 44 -17.52 -11.91 10.24
N LEU A 45 -18.19 -11.91 11.40
CA LEU A 45 -19.65 -11.95 11.46
C LEU A 45 -20.27 -10.73 10.76
N ALA A 46 -19.72 -9.54 10.96
CA ALA A 46 -20.19 -8.32 10.29
C ALA A 46 -20.03 -8.43 8.77
N VAL A 47 -18.87 -8.89 8.28
CA VAL A 47 -18.61 -9.07 6.84
C VAL A 47 -19.54 -10.12 6.23
N VAL A 48 -19.77 -11.24 6.91
CA VAL A 48 -20.71 -12.28 6.46
C VAL A 48 -22.15 -11.73 6.43
N ALA A 49 -22.56 -10.95 7.42
CA ALA A 49 -23.88 -10.31 7.43
C ALA A 49 -24.05 -9.34 6.24
N LEU A 50 -23.04 -8.54 5.92
CA LEU A 50 -23.05 -7.65 4.76
C LEU A 50 -23.16 -8.43 3.43
N PHE A 51 -22.46 -9.56 3.33
CA PHE A 51 -22.54 -10.43 2.15
C PHE A 51 -23.91 -11.12 2.03
N MET A 52 -24.45 -11.68 3.12
CA MET A 52 -25.78 -12.30 3.14
C MET A 52 -26.90 -11.28 2.86
N GLY A 53 -26.72 -10.04 3.32
CA GLY A 53 -27.59 -8.91 2.99
C GLY A 53 -27.43 -8.40 1.55
N ARG A 54 -26.55 -9.00 0.73
CA ARG A 54 -26.22 -8.58 -0.64
C ARG A 54 -25.74 -7.12 -0.76
N ILE A 55 -25.20 -6.57 0.31
CA ILE A 55 -24.63 -5.22 0.33
C ILE A 55 -23.27 -5.23 -0.38
N ILE A 56 -22.55 -6.35 -0.30
CA ILE A 56 -21.25 -6.52 -0.96
C ILE A 56 -21.27 -7.72 -1.91
N ASP A 57 -20.48 -7.63 -2.98
CA ASP A 57 -20.31 -8.71 -3.94
C ASP A 57 -19.23 -9.71 -3.50
N ILE A 58 -19.06 -10.77 -4.29
CA ILE A 58 -18.08 -11.83 -3.99
C ILE A 58 -16.64 -11.32 -4.02
N ILE A 59 -16.32 -10.36 -4.91
CA ILE A 59 -14.97 -9.78 -5.01
C ILE A 59 -14.67 -9.00 -3.73
N SER A 60 -15.58 -8.12 -3.33
CA SER A 60 -15.48 -7.34 -2.10
C SER A 60 -15.37 -8.23 -0.86
N LEU A 61 -16.11 -9.36 -0.82
CA LEU A 61 -15.98 -10.33 0.27
C LEU A 61 -14.54 -10.84 0.40
N PHE A 62 -13.92 -11.31 -0.69
CA PHE A 62 -12.54 -11.80 -0.66
C PHE A 62 -11.53 -10.68 -0.39
N ASP A 63 -11.75 -9.49 -0.95
CA ASP A 63 -10.90 -8.32 -0.74
C ASP A 63 -10.87 -7.93 0.75
N ILE A 64 -12.00 -8.03 1.45
CA ILE A 64 -12.08 -7.75 2.89
C ILE A 64 -11.53 -8.92 3.71
N LEU A 65 -11.87 -10.17 3.39
CA LEU A 65 -11.43 -11.32 4.18
C LEU A 65 -9.92 -11.57 4.09
N ILE A 66 -9.37 -11.55 2.88
CA ILE A 66 -7.95 -11.84 2.64
C ILE A 66 -7.13 -10.55 2.71
N GLY A 67 -7.51 -9.56 1.89
CA GLY A 67 -6.81 -8.29 1.79
C GLY A 67 -6.73 -7.53 3.10
N VAL A 68 -7.84 -7.46 3.82
CA VAL A 68 -7.94 -6.70 5.07
C VAL A 68 -7.75 -7.61 6.29
N ALA A 69 -8.62 -8.59 6.51
CA ALA A 69 -8.67 -9.33 7.78
C ALA A 69 -7.45 -10.24 7.98
N LEU A 70 -7.08 -11.05 6.98
CA LEU A 70 -5.91 -11.93 7.07
C LEU A 70 -4.61 -11.11 7.17
N SER A 71 -4.44 -10.08 6.35
CA SER A 71 -3.28 -9.18 6.39
C SER A 71 -3.10 -8.54 7.77
N SER A 72 -4.15 -7.91 8.29
CA SER A 72 -4.10 -7.25 9.61
C SER A 72 -3.89 -8.25 10.75
N TYR A 73 -4.53 -9.42 10.70
CA TYR A 73 -4.33 -10.48 11.69
C TYR A 73 -2.88 -10.99 11.70
N LEU A 74 -2.32 -11.30 10.52
CA LEU A 74 -0.96 -11.77 10.37
C LEU A 74 0.03 -10.72 10.87
N TYR A 75 -0.18 -9.46 10.50
CA TYR A 75 0.64 -8.34 10.95
C TYR A 75 0.70 -8.26 12.49
N PHE A 76 -0.45 -8.20 13.16
CA PHE A 76 -0.49 -8.11 14.62
C PHE A 76 0.12 -9.35 15.30
N ARG A 77 -0.07 -10.54 14.72
CA ARG A 77 0.51 -11.78 15.24
C ARG A 77 2.03 -11.78 15.15
N ILE A 78 2.62 -11.28 14.07
CA ILE A 78 4.08 -11.18 13.93
C ILE A 78 4.63 -10.08 14.81
N LEU A 79 3.99 -8.90 14.79
CA LEU A 79 4.42 -7.76 15.60
C LEU A 79 4.39 -8.08 17.09
N SER A 80 3.36 -8.78 17.59
CA SER A 80 3.26 -9.19 19.00
C SER A 80 4.26 -10.26 19.42
N LYS A 81 4.78 -11.08 18.49
CA LYS A 81 5.72 -12.16 18.79
C LYS A 81 7.18 -11.76 18.67
N ARG A 82 7.51 -10.95 17.66
CA ARG A 82 8.91 -10.64 17.27
C ARG A 82 9.27 -9.17 17.41
N PHE A 83 8.30 -8.29 17.67
CA PHE A 83 8.48 -6.83 17.70
C PHE A 83 9.16 -6.26 16.44
N SER A 84 9.02 -6.96 15.30
CA SER A 84 9.64 -6.59 14.04
C SER A 84 8.58 -6.10 13.04
N TYR A 85 8.49 -4.77 12.90
CA TYR A 85 7.64 -4.09 11.92
C TYR A 85 7.95 -4.53 10.49
N LEU A 86 9.25 -4.63 10.16
CA LEU A 86 9.69 -5.04 8.83
C LEU A 86 9.24 -6.46 8.47
N GLN A 87 9.42 -7.43 9.36
CA GLN A 87 8.98 -8.80 9.10
C GLN A 87 7.45 -8.89 8.98
N ALA A 88 6.71 -8.13 9.79
CA ALA A 88 5.26 -8.07 9.71
C ALA A 88 4.82 -7.48 8.35
N LEU A 89 5.46 -6.39 7.91
CA LEU A 89 5.20 -5.76 6.61
C LEU A 89 5.51 -6.68 5.44
N LEU A 90 6.68 -7.33 5.43
CA LEU A 90 7.07 -8.26 4.37
C LEU A 90 6.15 -9.49 4.29
N SER A 91 5.66 -9.96 5.44
CA SER A 91 4.71 -11.08 5.47
C SER A 91 3.36 -10.68 4.87
N VAL A 92 2.87 -9.48 5.20
CA VAL A 92 1.65 -8.92 4.59
C VAL A 92 1.84 -8.67 3.10
N TYR A 93 3.02 -8.18 2.68
CA TYR A 93 3.37 -8.01 1.27
C TYR A 93 3.23 -9.34 0.50
N VAL A 94 3.84 -10.43 0.99
CA VAL A 94 3.76 -11.74 0.34
C VAL A 94 2.31 -12.23 0.24
N VAL A 95 1.52 -12.10 1.32
CA VAL A 95 0.09 -12.49 1.29
C VAL A 95 -0.67 -11.68 0.24
N ASN A 96 -0.44 -10.38 0.14
CA ASN A 96 -1.13 -9.53 -0.83
C ASN A 96 -0.69 -9.76 -2.27
N VAL A 97 0.58 -10.12 -2.52
CA VAL A 97 1.04 -10.54 -3.85
C VAL A 97 0.34 -11.84 -4.26
N ILE A 98 0.35 -12.85 -3.39
CA ILE A 98 -0.32 -14.13 -3.66
C ILE A 98 -1.82 -13.90 -3.91
N TYR A 99 -2.47 -13.13 -3.03
CA TYR A 99 -3.88 -12.82 -3.17
C TYR A 99 -4.17 -11.99 -4.43
N GLY A 100 -3.35 -10.99 -4.76
CA GLY A 100 -3.51 -10.17 -5.97
C GLY A 100 -3.44 -11.02 -7.24
N MET A 101 -2.56 -12.03 -7.27
CA MET A 101 -2.48 -12.99 -8.39
C MET A 101 -3.70 -13.93 -8.44
N ILE A 102 -4.12 -14.49 -7.30
CA ILE A 102 -5.33 -15.33 -7.22
C ILE A 102 -6.57 -14.54 -7.65
N ARG A 103 -6.70 -13.31 -7.15
CA ARG A 103 -7.76 -12.36 -7.50
C ARG A 103 -7.76 -12.08 -9.00
N HIS A 104 -6.57 -11.95 -9.61
CA HIS A 104 -6.46 -11.76 -11.05
C HIS A 104 -6.99 -12.95 -11.85
N ILE A 105 -6.59 -14.15 -11.46
CA ILE A 105 -6.99 -15.39 -12.13
C ILE A 105 -8.49 -15.66 -11.98
N LEU A 106 -9.04 -15.49 -10.77
CA LEU A 106 -10.43 -15.85 -10.47
C LEU A 106 -11.46 -14.79 -10.89
N PHE A 107 -11.11 -13.50 -10.78
CA PHE A 107 -12.09 -12.41 -10.86
C PHE A 107 -11.84 -11.39 -11.97
N SER A 108 -10.83 -11.59 -12.83
CA SER A 108 -10.52 -10.63 -13.92
C SER A 108 -11.73 -10.30 -14.78
N LYS A 109 -12.46 -11.30 -15.29
CA LYS A 109 -13.62 -11.08 -16.17
C LYS A 109 -14.68 -10.18 -15.52
N ARG A 110 -15.13 -10.55 -14.32
CA ARG A 110 -16.14 -9.80 -13.56
C ARG A 110 -15.64 -8.40 -13.18
N PHE A 111 -14.36 -8.25 -12.87
CA PHE A 111 -13.78 -6.94 -12.60
C PHE A 111 -13.80 -6.05 -13.85
N LEU A 112 -13.44 -6.59 -15.02
CA LEU A 112 -13.49 -5.85 -16.29
C LEU A 112 -14.91 -5.43 -16.66
N GLU A 113 -15.89 -6.32 -16.48
CA GLU A 113 -17.32 -6.02 -16.70
C GLU A 113 -17.81 -4.91 -15.75
N ASN A 114 -17.46 -4.96 -14.46
CA ASN A 114 -17.83 -3.91 -13.52
C ASN A 114 -17.22 -2.56 -13.91
N ILE A 115 -15.95 -2.53 -14.34
CA ILE A 115 -15.29 -1.30 -14.77
C ILE A 115 -15.90 -0.75 -16.06
N SER A 116 -16.28 -1.60 -17.02
CA SER A 116 -16.95 -1.11 -18.24
C SER A 116 -18.31 -0.48 -17.94
N VAL A 117 -19.14 -1.14 -17.13
CA VAL A 117 -20.46 -0.62 -16.72
C VAL A 117 -20.31 0.73 -16.01
N VAL A 118 -19.44 0.82 -15.01
CA VAL A 118 -19.21 2.07 -14.26
C VAL A 118 -18.70 3.19 -15.17
N THR A 119 -17.83 2.85 -16.13
CA THR A 119 -17.28 3.83 -17.08
C THR A 119 -18.38 4.35 -18.03
N GLU A 120 -19.22 3.46 -18.56
CA GLU A 120 -20.32 3.81 -19.46
C GLU A 120 -21.35 4.70 -18.75
N GLU A 121 -21.79 4.31 -17.54
CA GLU A 121 -22.71 5.10 -16.72
C GLU A 121 -22.14 6.50 -16.42
N TYR A 122 -20.85 6.60 -16.10
CA TYR A 122 -20.22 7.89 -15.81
C TYR A 122 -20.11 8.78 -17.07
N MET A 123 -19.83 8.19 -18.24
CA MET A 123 -19.81 8.91 -19.52
C MET A 123 -21.19 9.44 -19.89
N GLU A 124 -22.26 8.67 -19.66
CA GLU A 124 -23.63 9.12 -19.87
C GLU A 124 -24.00 10.30 -18.95
N LEU A 125 -23.63 10.22 -17.67
CA LEU A 125 -23.86 11.32 -16.71
C LEU A 125 -23.09 12.59 -17.10
N LEU A 126 -21.85 12.47 -17.61
CA LEU A 126 -21.10 13.60 -18.12
C LEU A 126 -21.72 14.19 -19.38
N ALA A 127 -22.19 13.36 -20.29
CA ALA A 127 -22.86 13.82 -21.51
C ALA A 127 -24.14 14.59 -21.21
N GLN A 128 -24.90 14.16 -20.20
CA GLN A 128 -26.11 14.85 -19.75
C GLN A 128 -25.80 16.18 -19.04
N SER A 129 -24.69 16.26 -18.31
CA SER A 129 -24.35 17.45 -17.50
C SER A 129 -23.52 18.51 -18.23
N MET A 130 -22.86 18.16 -19.35
CA MET A 130 -21.93 19.05 -20.08
C MET A 130 -22.35 19.35 -21.52
N THR A 131 -23.65 19.57 -21.76
CA THR A 131 -24.22 19.88 -23.08
C THR A 131 -23.66 21.15 -23.75
N GLU A 132 -23.10 22.09 -22.98
CA GLU A 132 -22.66 23.40 -23.49
C GLU A 132 -21.17 23.49 -23.85
N SER A 133 -20.35 22.47 -23.56
CA SER A 133 -18.90 22.52 -23.84
C SER A 133 -18.35 21.20 -24.42
N PRO A 134 -18.50 20.98 -25.74
CA PRO A 134 -18.06 19.76 -26.42
C PRO A 134 -16.57 19.43 -26.24
N GLU A 135 -15.73 20.46 -26.16
CA GLU A 135 -14.28 20.32 -25.95
C GLU A 135 -13.95 19.76 -24.56
N ARG A 136 -14.70 20.14 -23.51
CA ARG A 136 -14.50 19.57 -22.17
C ARG A 136 -14.96 18.11 -22.10
N LEU A 137 -16.05 17.79 -22.80
CA LEU A 137 -16.60 16.43 -22.84
C LEU A 137 -15.63 15.46 -23.51
N THR A 138 -15.02 15.85 -24.62
CA THR A 138 -14.00 15.04 -25.32
C THR A 138 -12.77 14.82 -24.44
N PHE A 139 -12.22 15.88 -23.84
CA PHE A 139 -11.09 15.76 -22.91
C PHE A 139 -11.38 14.84 -21.71
N LEU A 140 -12.55 14.99 -21.07
CA LEU A 140 -12.94 14.12 -19.95
C LEU A 140 -13.12 12.67 -20.39
N GLY A 141 -13.67 12.44 -21.60
CA GLY A 141 -13.77 11.11 -22.19
C GLY A 141 -12.41 10.44 -22.38
N GLU A 142 -11.42 11.17 -22.89
CA GLU A 142 -10.05 10.67 -23.03
C GLU A 142 -9.41 10.32 -21.68
N LEU A 143 -9.64 11.14 -20.65
CA LEU A 143 -9.18 10.85 -19.29
C LEU A 143 -9.82 9.58 -18.74
N ILE A 144 -11.11 9.39 -18.94
CA ILE A 144 -11.86 8.22 -18.47
C ILE A 144 -11.37 6.96 -19.17
N GLU A 145 -11.17 6.98 -20.48
CA GLU A 145 -10.62 5.83 -21.21
C GLU A 145 -9.18 5.52 -20.79
N THR A 146 -8.37 6.54 -20.51
CA THR A 146 -7.03 6.36 -19.95
C THR A 146 -7.08 5.71 -18.56
N MET A 147 -7.98 6.17 -17.69
CA MET A 147 -8.17 5.60 -16.35
C MET A 147 -8.69 4.16 -16.42
N LYS A 148 -9.64 3.88 -17.31
CA LYS A 148 -10.14 2.53 -17.60
C LYS A 148 -8.99 1.63 -18.06
N TYR A 149 -8.17 2.08 -19.00
CA TYR A 149 -6.98 1.33 -19.44
C TYR A 149 -6.04 1.03 -18.27
N ILE A 150 -5.71 2.03 -17.44
CA ILE A 150 -4.81 1.85 -16.30
C ILE A 150 -5.39 0.86 -15.28
N ILE A 151 -6.64 1.03 -14.89
CA ILE A 151 -7.30 0.18 -13.90
C ILE A 151 -7.39 -1.25 -14.42
N THR A 152 -7.86 -1.45 -15.66
CA THR A 152 -8.07 -2.79 -16.22
C THR A 152 -6.77 -3.57 -16.41
N ASN A 153 -5.68 -2.90 -16.79
CA ASN A 153 -4.40 -3.58 -17.06
C ASN A 153 -3.47 -3.69 -15.85
N PHE A 154 -3.57 -2.77 -14.88
CA PHE A 154 -2.64 -2.68 -13.76
C PHE A 154 -3.29 -2.90 -12.39
N TYR A 155 -4.56 -3.32 -12.32
CA TYR A 155 -5.22 -3.53 -11.02
C TYR A 155 -4.50 -4.52 -10.09
N PRO A 156 -3.84 -5.62 -10.53
CA PRO A 156 -3.13 -6.50 -9.60
C PRO A 156 -1.99 -5.75 -8.90
N GLY A 157 -1.23 -4.95 -9.68
CA GLY A 157 -0.19 -4.07 -9.15
C GLY A 157 -0.75 -3.00 -8.21
N ILE A 158 -1.80 -2.28 -8.63
CA ILE A 158 -2.46 -1.23 -7.83
C ILE A 158 -2.99 -1.79 -6.51
N TRP A 159 -3.54 -3.00 -6.52
CA TRP A 159 -4.03 -3.68 -5.32
C TRP A 159 -2.91 -3.93 -4.30
N VAL A 160 -1.79 -4.52 -4.74
CA VAL A 160 -0.63 -4.77 -3.86
C VAL A 160 -0.03 -3.46 -3.40
N PHE A 161 0.17 -2.50 -4.32
CA PHE A 161 0.71 -1.18 -4.04
C PHE A 161 -0.08 -0.48 -2.92
N SER A 162 -1.39 -0.38 -3.07
CA SER A 162 -2.27 0.29 -2.11
C SER A 162 -2.29 -0.44 -0.77
N SER A 163 -2.40 -1.78 -0.76
CA SER A 163 -2.46 -2.57 0.47
C SER A 163 -1.18 -2.46 1.30
N VAL A 164 -0.02 -2.51 0.64
CA VAL A 164 1.29 -2.41 1.31
C VAL A 164 1.52 -0.99 1.83
N LEU A 165 1.14 0.02 1.04
CA LEU A 165 1.23 1.41 1.46
C LEU A 165 0.30 1.71 2.65
N ALA A 166 -0.92 1.16 2.66
CA ALA A 166 -1.86 1.26 3.79
C ALA A 166 -1.23 0.69 5.07
N VAL A 167 -0.65 -0.51 4.97
CA VAL A 167 0.00 -1.18 6.10
C VAL A 167 1.20 -0.38 6.58
N TYR A 168 2.01 0.17 5.68
CA TYR A 168 3.14 1.04 6.02
C TYR A 168 2.69 2.30 6.77
N ILE A 169 1.72 3.04 6.22
CA ILE A 169 1.16 4.26 6.86
C ILE A 169 0.61 3.90 8.23
N ALA A 170 -0.16 2.82 8.32
CA ALA A 170 -0.73 2.38 9.58
C ALA A 170 0.35 1.97 10.60
N SER A 171 1.44 1.35 10.14
CA SER A 171 2.60 1.00 10.96
C SER A 171 3.26 2.24 11.56
N LEU A 172 3.43 3.31 10.76
CA LEU A 172 3.94 4.60 11.25
C LEU A 172 2.99 5.19 12.31
N LEU A 173 1.68 5.22 12.04
CA LEU A 173 0.67 5.76 12.96
C LEU A 173 0.57 4.99 14.29
N ILE A 174 0.68 3.66 14.23
CA ILE A 174 0.69 2.82 15.44
C ILE A 174 2.00 2.97 16.20
N SER A 175 3.14 3.10 15.51
CA SER A 175 4.45 3.18 16.17
C SER A 175 4.54 4.32 17.17
N ALA A 176 3.84 5.44 16.90
CA ALA A 176 3.73 6.58 17.80
C ALA A 176 2.93 6.29 19.10
N LYS A 177 2.14 5.21 19.12
CA LYS A 177 1.28 4.80 20.25
C LYS A 177 1.82 3.59 21.02
N MET A 178 2.86 2.93 20.50
CA MET A 178 3.44 1.72 21.09
C MET A 178 4.56 2.08 22.06
N ARG A 179 4.79 1.22 23.07
CA ARG A 179 5.87 1.40 24.04
C ARG A 179 7.25 1.37 23.38
N GLU A 180 7.43 0.49 22.42
CA GLU A 180 8.62 0.42 21.57
C GLU A 180 8.29 1.09 20.24
N SER A 181 8.92 2.24 19.99
CA SER A 181 8.75 2.95 18.74
C SER A 181 9.48 2.22 17.61
N TRP A 182 8.88 2.25 16.43
CA TRP A 182 9.53 1.70 15.25
C TRP A 182 10.73 2.56 14.88
N SER A 183 11.93 1.98 14.92
CA SER A 183 13.14 2.64 14.43
C SER A 183 13.16 2.61 12.90
N HIS A 184 12.34 3.47 12.30
CA HIS A 184 12.14 3.52 10.85
C HIS A 184 13.45 3.78 10.08
N LYS A 185 14.33 4.64 10.59
CA LYS A 185 15.72 4.82 10.12
C LYS A 185 16.60 3.56 10.04
N LYS A 186 16.18 2.43 10.62
CA LYS A 186 16.89 1.13 10.57
C LYS A 186 16.26 0.12 9.61
N VAL A 187 15.20 0.49 8.90
CA VAL A 187 14.59 -0.40 7.90
C VAL A 187 15.59 -0.69 6.80
N ARG A 188 15.85 -1.98 6.58
CA ARG A 188 16.70 -2.50 5.50
C ARG A 188 16.00 -3.65 4.83
N LEU A 189 15.59 -3.45 3.59
CA LEU A 189 14.98 -4.51 2.80
C LEU A 189 15.99 -5.60 2.40
N PRO A 190 15.52 -6.84 2.24
CA PRO A 190 16.36 -7.94 1.76
C PRO A 190 16.84 -7.70 0.32
N PHE A 191 18.09 -8.05 0.04
CA PHE A 191 18.71 -7.88 -1.29
C PHE A 191 17.99 -8.68 -2.38
N GLU A 192 17.30 -9.77 -2.00
CA GLU A 192 16.54 -10.64 -2.89
C GLU A 192 15.46 -9.90 -3.69
N LEU A 193 14.96 -8.75 -3.20
CA LEU A 193 14.01 -7.91 -3.93
C LEU A 193 14.60 -7.32 -5.22
N VAL A 194 15.93 -7.16 -5.29
CA VAL A 194 16.62 -6.72 -6.51
C VAL A 194 16.44 -7.75 -7.62
N TYR A 195 16.51 -9.05 -7.31
CA TYR A 195 16.31 -10.09 -8.32
C TYR A 195 14.87 -10.08 -8.86
N LEU A 196 13.88 -9.83 -7.98
CA LEU A 196 12.49 -9.66 -8.41
C LEU A 196 12.30 -8.42 -9.29
N LEU A 197 12.99 -7.33 -8.98
CA LEU A 197 12.99 -6.11 -9.80
C LEU A 197 13.58 -6.39 -11.18
N ILE A 198 14.77 -7.00 -11.25
CA ILE A 198 15.43 -7.35 -12.52
C ILE A 198 14.56 -8.29 -13.35
N ALA A 199 13.95 -9.31 -12.72
CA ALA A 199 13.03 -10.21 -13.40
C ALA A 199 11.82 -9.46 -13.98
N SER A 200 11.21 -8.56 -13.20
CA SER A 200 10.06 -7.75 -13.64
C SER A 200 10.44 -6.79 -14.78
N LEU A 201 11.62 -6.18 -14.72
CA LEU A 201 12.17 -5.35 -15.81
C LEU A 201 12.44 -6.17 -17.07
N GLY A 202 13.03 -7.35 -16.95
CA GLY A 202 13.27 -8.25 -18.09
C GLY A 202 11.96 -8.66 -18.77
N ILE A 203 10.93 -9.00 -17.99
CA ILE A 203 9.59 -9.30 -18.50
C ILE A 203 8.99 -8.07 -19.21
N PHE A 204 9.14 -6.88 -18.62
CA PHE A 204 8.68 -5.62 -19.22
C PHE A 204 9.34 -5.36 -20.59
N LEU A 205 10.67 -5.48 -20.66
CA LEU A 205 11.47 -5.21 -21.87
C LEU A 205 11.24 -6.26 -22.97
N SER A 206 10.79 -7.46 -22.64
CA SER A 206 10.49 -8.52 -23.63
C SER A 206 9.37 -8.17 -24.61
N GLY A 207 8.54 -7.17 -24.31
CA GLY A 207 7.38 -6.76 -25.12
C GLY A 207 6.18 -7.71 -25.00
N LYS A 208 6.38 -9.02 -25.14
CA LYS A 208 5.30 -10.04 -25.11
C LYS A 208 4.50 -10.04 -23.81
N PHE A 209 5.19 -9.86 -22.68
CA PHE A 209 4.60 -9.88 -21.35
C PHE A 209 4.68 -8.51 -20.66
N ARG A 210 4.68 -7.43 -21.45
CA ARG A 210 4.92 -6.07 -20.95
C ARG A 210 4.01 -5.68 -19.79
N ILE A 211 2.71 -5.98 -19.86
CA ILE A 211 1.73 -5.68 -18.80
C ILE A 211 2.05 -6.45 -17.51
N ALA A 212 2.46 -7.72 -17.61
CA ALA A 212 2.87 -8.51 -16.46
C ALA A 212 4.15 -7.93 -15.81
N GLY A 213 5.12 -7.50 -16.63
CA GLY A 213 6.31 -6.80 -16.17
C GLY A 213 5.97 -5.51 -15.42
N ILE A 214 5.10 -4.66 -15.96
CA ILE A 214 4.64 -3.43 -15.29
C ILE A 214 3.96 -3.76 -13.97
N ASN A 215 3.05 -4.74 -13.92
CA ASN A 215 2.42 -5.15 -12.67
C ASN A 215 3.45 -5.59 -11.63
N GLY A 216 4.46 -6.39 -12.02
CA GLY A 216 5.56 -6.78 -11.12
C GLY A 216 6.32 -5.57 -10.56
N LEU A 217 6.62 -4.57 -11.41
CA LEU A 217 7.26 -3.33 -10.99
C LEU A 217 6.38 -2.53 -10.02
N VAL A 218 5.09 -2.38 -10.32
CA VAL A 218 4.13 -1.66 -9.47
C VAL A 218 3.94 -2.36 -8.12
N MET A 219 3.96 -3.70 -8.09
CA MET A 219 3.92 -4.48 -6.85
C MET A 219 5.15 -4.22 -5.97
N LEU A 220 6.35 -4.12 -6.56
CA LEU A 220 7.60 -3.89 -5.81
C LEU A 220 7.80 -2.44 -5.37
N LEU A 221 7.26 -1.49 -6.14
CA LEU A 221 7.37 -0.05 -5.91
C LEU A 221 7.13 0.41 -4.46
N PRO A 222 6.07 -0.01 -3.72
CA PRO A 222 5.86 0.44 -2.34
C PRO A 222 7.01 0.03 -1.42
N LEU A 223 7.67 -1.11 -1.65
CA LEU A 223 8.81 -1.54 -0.84
C LEU A 223 9.99 -0.58 -1.04
N PHE A 224 10.33 -0.26 -2.29
CA PHE A 224 11.41 0.69 -2.56
C PHE A 224 11.09 2.10 -2.05
N ILE A 225 9.82 2.53 -2.09
CA ILE A 225 9.38 3.78 -1.46
C ILE A 225 9.64 3.75 0.05
N ILE A 226 9.30 2.66 0.75
CA ILE A 226 9.54 2.50 2.20
C ILE A 226 11.03 2.57 2.51
N GLN A 227 11.89 1.91 1.72
CA GLN A 227 13.33 2.00 1.88
C GLN A 227 13.85 3.41 1.64
N GLY A 228 13.34 4.09 0.60
CA GLY A 228 13.60 5.49 0.29
C GLY A 228 13.31 6.41 1.48
N PHE A 229 12.12 6.29 2.05
CA PHE A 229 11.74 7.02 3.25
C PHE A 229 12.64 6.68 4.45
N SER A 230 13.08 5.43 4.61
CA SER A 230 13.98 5.03 5.70
C SER A 230 15.31 5.76 5.64
N ILE A 231 15.85 5.98 4.44
CA ILE A 231 17.08 6.74 4.22
C ILE A 231 16.85 8.22 4.50
N LEU A 232 15.71 8.77 4.07
CA LEU A 232 15.35 10.16 4.39
C LEU A 232 15.24 10.38 5.91
N ASP A 233 14.63 9.43 6.65
CA ASP A 233 14.58 9.47 8.12
C ASP A 233 15.96 9.24 8.75
N TYR A 234 16.87 8.49 8.10
CA TYR A 234 18.23 8.30 8.58
C TYR A 234 19.06 9.60 8.52
N TYR A 235 19.07 10.30 7.37
CA TYR A 235 19.86 11.52 7.20
C TYR A 235 19.17 12.78 7.73
N TRP A 236 17.86 12.93 7.48
CA TRP A 236 17.13 14.18 7.77
C TRP A 236 16.03 14.03 8.81
N GLY A 237 15.80 12.83 9.36
CA GLY A 237 14.66 12.56 10.25
C GLY A 237 14.60 13.48 11.47
N ASP A 238 15.72 13.70 12.14
CA ASP A 238 15.78 14.53 13.35
C ASP A 238 15.61 16.02 13.03
N TYR A 239 16.07 16.46 11.86
CA TYR A 239 15.87 17.83 11.37
C TYR A 239 14.40 18.07 10.98
N LEU A 240 13.81 17.16 10.20
CA LEU A 240 12.41 17.26 9.74
C LEU A 240 11.41 17.22 10.90
N LYS A 241 11.71 16.46 11.96
CA LYS A 241 10.88 16.44 13.18
C LYS A 241 10.90 17.76 13.95
N LYS A 242 12.01 18.51 13.89
CA LYS A 242 12.12 19.86 14.47
C LYS A 242 11.39 20.89 13.62
N VAL A 243 11.53 20.83 12.30
CA VAL A 243 10.93 21.79 11.35
C VAL A 243 9.64 21.23 10.75
N LYS A 244 8.56 21.23 11.54
CA LYS A 244 7.26 20.64 11.15
C LYS A 244 6.70 21.19 9.83
N VAL A 245 6.93 22.47 9.52
CA VAL A 245 6.47 23.10 8.28
C VAL A 245 7.11 22.43 7.06
N LEU A 246 8.42 22.17 7.11
CA LEU A 246 9.14 21.50 6.02
C LEU A 246 8.64 20.07 5.82
N LEU A 247 8.37 19.35 6.91
CA LEU A 247 7.77 18.01 6.84
C LEU A 247 6.40 18.04 6.15
N VAL A 248 5.54 19.01 6.49
CA VAL A 248 4.22 19.15 5.84
C VAL A 248 4.37 19.51 4.37
N LEU A 249 5.25 20.45 4.02
CA LEU A 249 5.52 20.81 2.63
C LEU A 249 6.04 19.61 1.82
N LEU A 250 6.92 18.80 2.41
CA LEU A 250 7.44 17.59 1.79
C LEU A 250 6.34 16.57 1.53
N ILE A 251 5.44 16.35 2.50
CA ILE A 251 4.28 15.46 2.34
C ILE A 251 3.36 15.97 1.23
N ILE A 252 3.03 17.27 1.23
CA ILE A 252 2.21 17.90 0.19
C ILE A 252 2.88 17.73 -1.18
N ALA A 253 4.18 18.03 -1.29
CA ALA A 253 4.93 17.89 -2.53
C ALA A 253 4.87 16.44 -3.06
N MET A 254 5.02 15.43 -2.19
CA MET A 254 4.91 14.04 -2.60
C MET A 254 3.51 13.64 -3.07
N VAL A 255 2.45 14.19 -2.45
CA VAL A 255 1.06 13.91 -2.85
C VAL A 255 0.75 14.50 -4.23
N PHE A 256 1.23 15.71 -4.51
CA PHE A 256 0.93 16.40 -5.78
C PHE A 256 1.96 16.13 -6.88
N ASN A 257 3.12 15.57 -6.56
CA ASN A 257 4.19 15.32 -7.53
C ASN A 257 4.57 13.83 -7.58
N PRO A 258 4.03 13.06 -8.55
CA PRO A 258 4.35 11.63 -8.69
C PRO A 258 5.83 11.38 -9.01
N TYR A 259 6.55 12.34 -9.62
CA TYR A 259 7.97 12.19 -9.92
C TYR A 259 8.82 12.14 -8.64
N LEU A 260 8.43 12.85 -7.57
CA LEU A 260 9.12 12.76 -6.29
C LEU A 260 9.01 11.36 -5.69
N ILE A 261 7.86 10.70 -5.82
CA ILE A 261 7.67 9.32 -5.35
C ILE A 261 8.63 8.37 -6.10
N ILE A 262 8.79 8.57 -7.41
CA ILE A 262 9.74 7.78 -8.21
C ILE A 262 11.17 8.03 -7.76
N ILE A 263 11.57 9.28 -7.52
CA ILE A 263 12.92 9.61 -7.01
C ILE A 263 13.17 8.93 -5.65
N ILE A 264 12.19 8.95 -4.75
CA ILE A 264 12.29 8.27 -3.44
C ILE A 264 12.44 6.76 -3.62
N ALA A 265 11.68 6.16 -4.53
CA ALA A 265 11.81 4.74 -4.82
C ALA A 265 13.20 4.39 -5.39
N VAL A 266 13.72 5.21 -6.30
CA VAL A 266 15.09 5.05 -6.84
C VAL A 266 16.13 5.19 -5.73
N LEU A 267 15.97 6.15 -4.82
CA LEU A 267 16.84 6.31 -3.65
C LEU A 267 16.79 5.05 -2.75
N GLY A 268 15.61 4.50 -2.54
CA GLY A 268 15.44 3.25 -1.81
C GLY A 268 16.13 2.06 -2.48
N LEU A 269 16.03 1.97 -3.81
CA LEU A 269 16.73 0.94 -4.58
C LEU A 269 18.25 1.08 -4.48
N THR A 270 18.78 2.29 -4.63
CA THR A 270 20.23 2.53 -4.61
C THR A 270 20.84 2.22 -3.24
N ASP A 271 20.14 2.48 -2.13
CA ASP A 271 20.60 2.09 -0.78
C ASP A 271 20.69 0.57 -0.58
N ILE A 272 19.84 -0.22 -1.24
CA ILE A 272 19.93 -1.69 -1.19
C ILE A 272 21.21 -2.17 -1.89
N TRP A 273 21.65 -1.49 -2.95
CA TRP A 273 22.89 -1.83 -3.67
C TRP A 273 24.16 -1.31 -2.99
N PHE A 274 24.17 -0.04 -2.61
CA PHE A 274 25.39 0.65 -2.19
C PHE A 274 25.55 0.76 -0.67
N ASP A 275 24.51 0.49 0.12
CA ASP A 275 24.48 0.66 1.59
C ASP A 275 25.05 2.03 2.02
N PHE A 276 24.40 3.12 1.58
CA PHE A 276 24.87 4.49 1.84
C PHE A 276 25.09 4.79 3.32
N ARG A 277 24.31 4.12 4.19
CA ARG A 277 24.41 4.27 5.66
C ARG A 277 25.74 3.76 6.23
N LYS A 278 26.48 2.93 5.50
CA LYS A 278 27.81 2.47 5.90
C LYS A 278 28.91 3.47 5.55
N ILE A 279 28.67 4.32 4.56
CA ILE A 279 29.64 5.35 4.12
C ILE A 279 29.74 6.45 5.17
N SER A 280 28.61 6.92 5.71
CA SER A 280 28.60 7.97 6.75
C SER A 280 29.30 7.58 8.04
N ILE A 281 29.21 6.31 8.45
CA ILE A 281 29.88 5.81 9.66
C ILE A 281 31.41 5.81 9.49
N ARG A 282 31.91 5.58 8.28
CA ARG A 282 33.36 5.60 8.03
C ARG A 282 33.92 7.02 8.05
N GLU A 283 33.19 7.98 7.49
CA GLU A 283 33.57 9.39 7.54
C GLU A 283 33.63 9.92 8.98
N GLU A 284 32.64 9.63 9.83
CA GLU A 284 32.67 10.03 11.26
C GLU A 284 33.86 9.44 12.03
N ILE A 285 34.23 8.18 11.75
CA ILE A 285 35.37 7.53 12.42
C ILE A 285 36.69 8.14 11.94
N ASP A 286 36.84 8.39 10.64
CA ASP A 286 38.06 8.99 10.09
C ASP A 286 38.26 10.44 10.58
N GLU A 287 37.19 11.23 10.71
CA GLU A 287 37.25 12.57 11.33
C GLU A 287 37.64 12.50 12.82
N SER A 288 37.09 11.56 13.60
CA SER A 288 37.43 11.41 15.02
C SER A 288 38.86 10.93 15.30
N ASN A 289 39.54 10.37 14.29
CA ASN A 289 40.94 9.92 14.39
C ASN A 289 41.95 11.00 13.96
N LEU A 290 41.47 12.16 13.50
CA LEU A 290 42.30 13.31 13.11
C LEU A 290 42.41 14.38 14.22
N ASP A 291 41.68 14.21 15.31
CA ASP A 291 41.73 15.02 16.55
C ASP A 291 42.57 14.34 17.66
#